data_AF-A0A419J524-F1
#
_entry.id   AF-A0A419J524-F1
#
_cell.length_a   1.000
_cell.length_b   1.000
_cell.length_c   1.000
_cell.angle_alpha   90.00
_cell.angle_beta   90.00
_cell.angle_gamma   90.00
#
_symmetry.space_group_name_H-M   'P 1'
#
loop_
_entity.id
_entity.type
_entity.pdbx_description
1 polymer ?
#
loop_
_entity_poly.entity_id
_entity_poly.type
_entity_poly.pdbx_seq_one_letter_code
_entity_poly.pdbx_strand_id
1 'polypeptide(L)'
;MKKIILALLAGSMILGLTGCTMRLTDFTVLSTKNIDLARVGSLERGKSRVEGDNISFIIIFIPTSLCQTAFADNCLKEAIDKAIESVPGAVALVDGVVYHKGWWFIFGQSGFVVQGTPLIDPTLASSQLKSNYIVSNLNDNGEIVSTQYVSKEEYIKLKDEIIKSE
;
A
#
# COMPACT_ATOMS: atom_id res chain seq x y z
N MET A 1 5.94 52.05 -0.23
CA MET A 1 5.02 51.20 0.56
C MET A 1 4.36 50.10 -0.26
N LYS A 2 3.65 50.39 -1.36
CA LYS A 2 2.98 49.35 -2.20
C LYS A 2 3.92 48.23 -2.70
N LYS A 3 5.16 48.57 -3.12
CA LYS A 3 6.16 47.59 -3.59
C LYS A 3 6.67 46.65 -2.47
N ILE A 4 6.73 47.14 -1.23
CA ILE A 4 7.17 46.36 -0.07
C ILE A 4 6.04 45.41 0.36
N ILE A 5 4.79 45.88 0.35
CA ILE A 5 3.60 45.06 0.62
C ILE A 5 3.48 43.95 -0.43
N LEU A 6 3.72 44.26 -1.71
CA LEU A 6 3.68 43.27 -2.79
C LEU A 6 4.79 42.22 -2.66
N ALA A 7 5.99 42.62 -2.24
CA ALA A 7 7.10 41.70 -2.01
C ALA A 7 6.85 40.77 -0.81
N LEU A 8 6.22 41.28 0.26
CA LEU A 8 5.84 40.49 1.44
C LEU A 8 4.75 39.46 1.11
N LEU A 9 3.75 39.84 0.31
CA LEU A 9 2.70 38.94 -0.18
C LEU A 9 3.27 37.85 -1.09
N ALA A 10 4.16 38.22 -2.02
CA ALA A 10 4.82 37.26 -2.90
C ALA A 10 5.73 36.30 -2.12
N GLY A 11 6.49 36.80 -1.13
CA GLY A 11 7.33 35.97 -0.26
C GLY A 11 6.53 34.97 0.58
N SER A 12 5.42 35.42 1.18
CA SER A 12 4.51 34.54 1.93
C SER A 12 3.88 33.45 1.04
N MET A 13 3.57 33.78 -0.21
CA MET A 13 2.98 32.84 -1.16
C MET A 13 3.98 31.77 -1.62
N ILE A 14 5.25 32.15 -1.82
CA ILE A 14 6.32 31.20 -2.16
C ILE A 14 6.59 30.25 -0.98
N LEU A 15 6.55 30.73 0.26
CA LEU A 15 6.66 29.89 1.46
C LEU A 15 5.47 28.95 1.64
N GLY A 16 4.26 29.34 1.20
CA GLY A 16 3.09 28.46 1.23
C GLY A 16 3.17 27.28 0.25
N LEU A 17 4.02 27.36 -0.78
CA LEU A 17 4.23 26.28 -1.75
C LEU A 17 5.26 25.24 -1.27
N THR A 18 6.00 25.50 -0.19
CA THR A 18 6.93 24.50 0.35
C THR A 18 6.13 23.44 1.10
N GLY A 19 6.09 22.22 0.57
CA GLY A 19 5.40 21.13 1.25
C GLY A 19 6.07 20.76 2.57
N CYS A 20 5.24 20.61 3.60
CA CYS A 20 5.68 20.21 4.93
C CYS A 20 5.48 18.69 5.06
N THR A 21 6.56 17.99 5.40
CA THR A 21 6.51 16.59 5.82
C THR A 21 6.87 16.55 7.29
N MET A 22 5.94 16.10 8.12
CA MET A 22 6.12 15.97 9.56
C MET A 22 6.15 14.49 9.93
N ARG A 23 7.16 14.08 10.70
CA ARG A 23 7.21 12.77 11.32
C ARG A 23 6.36 12.81 12.58
N LEU A 24 5.30 12.01 12.64
CA LEU A 24 4.34 12.02 13.74
C LEU A 24 4.77 11.10 14.88
N THR A 25 5.07 9.84 14.55
CA THR A 25 5.36 8.83 15.57
C THR A 25 6.12 7.66 14.97
N ASP A 26 6.84 6.96 15.86
CA ASP A 26 7.61 5.76 15.59
C ASP A 26 7.04 4.60 16.38
N PHE A 27 6.85 3.47 15.72
CA PHE A 27 6.33 2.24 16.30
C PHE A 27 7.33 1.11 16.13
N THR A 28 7.59 0.37 17.21
CA THR A 28 8.39 -0.86 17.13
C THR A 28 7.67 -1.92 16.30
N VAL A 29 6.36 -2.07 16.49
CA VAL A 29 5.48 -2.94 15.70
C VAL A 29 4.18 -2.20 15.43
N LEU A 30 3.76 -2.16 14.17
CA LEU A 30 2.56 -1.52 13.71
C LEU A 30 1.76 -2.50 12.83
N SER A 31 0.49 -2.72 13.15
CA SER A 31 -0.38 -3.52 12.30
C SER A 31 -1.84 -3.11 12.43
N THR A 32 -2.54 -3.26 11.32
CA THR A 32 -3.99 -3.14 11.16
C THR A 32 -4.65 -4.51 10.94
N LYS A 33 -3.87 -5.59 10.89
CA LYS A 33 -4.31 -6.97 10.73
C LYS A 33 -4.16 -7.72 12.05
N ASN A 34 -4.90 -8.82 12.20
CA ASN A 34 -4.80 -9.65 13.39
C ASN A 34 -3.49 -10.46 13.35
N ILE A 35 -2.70 -10.41 14.41
CA ILE A 35 -1.42 -11.11 14.53
C ILE A 35 -1.50 -12.07 15.71
N ASP A 36 -1.19 -13.34 15.45
CA ASP A 36 -0.99 -14.31 16.52
C ASP A 36 0.39 -14.10 17.17
N LEU A 37 0.37 -13.51 18.37
CA LEU A 37 1.59 -13.23 19.14
C LEU A 37 2.33 -14.51 19.56
N ALA A 38 1.64 -15.66 19.67
CA ALA A 38 2.29 -16.92 20.01
C ALA A 38 3.18 -17.45 18.88
N ARG A 39 2.91 -17.03 17.63
CA ARG A 39 3.64 -17.45 16.43
C ARG A 39 4.67 -16.43 15.95
N VAL A 40 4.92 -15.36 16.70
CA VAL A 40 5.84 -14.27 16.30
C VAL A 40 7.26 -14.77 16.02
N GLY A 41 7.72 -15.82 16.72
CA GLY A 41 9.04 -16.42 16.47
C GLY A 41 9.17 -17.13 15.11
N SER A 42 8.05 -17.44 14.44
CA SER A 42 8.01 -18.04 13.10
C SER A 42 7.85 -17.00 11.97
N LEU A 43 7.69 -15.72 12.33
CA LEU A 43 7.53 -14.66 11.36
C LEU A 43 8.89 -14.21 10.83
N GLU A 44 8.98 -14.06 9.52
CA GLU A 44 10.20 -13.62 8.85
C GLU A 44 10.16 -12.11 8.60
N ARG A 45 11.25 -11.43 8.92
CA ARG A 45 11.40 -10.02 8.59
C ARG A 45 11.76 -9.88 7.10
N GLY A 46 11.01 -9.06 6.38
CA GLY A 46 11.27 -8.76 4.98
C GLY A 46 12.63 -8.09 4.77
N LYS A 47 13.19 -8.29 3.58
CA LYS A 47 14.55 -7.83 3.23
C LYS A 47 14.64 -6.31 3.01
N SER A 48 13.52 -5.66 2.67
CA SER A 48 13.45 -4.24 2.35
C SER A 48 12.33 -3.56 3.12
N ARG A 49 12.52 -2.27 3.42
CA ARG A 49 11.47 -1.40 3.95
C ARG A 49 10.42 -1.17 2.88
N VAL A 50 9.16 -1.18 3.27
CA VAL A 50 8.00 -0.89 2.42
C VAL A 50 7.38 0.43 2.81
N GLU A 51 6.71 1.06 1.85
CA GLU A 51 6.00 2.32 2.02
C GLU A 51 4.56 2.15 1.53
N GLY A 52 3.61 2.71 2.27
CA GLY A 52 2.23 2.86 1.86
C GLY A 52 1.77 4.28 2.11
N ASP A 53 1.17 4.89 1.10
CA ASP A 53 0.68 6.25 1.16
C ASP A 53 -0.83 6.33 0.90
N ASN A 54 -1.45 7.28 1.58
CA ASN A 54 -2.82 7.66 1.32
C ASN A 54 -2.92 9.17 1.30
N ILE A 55 -2.72 9.73 0.10
CA ILE A 55 -2.68 11.16 -0.16
C ILE A 55 -3.96 11.57 -0.90
N SER A 56 -4.55 12.66 -0.45
CA SER A 56 -5.77 13.23 -1.03
C SER A 56 -5.51 14.63 -1.56
N PHE A 57 -6.25 15.02 -2.60
CA PHE A 57 -6.14 16.35 -3.18
C PHE A 57 -7.06 17.35 -2.49
N ILE A 58 -6.61 18.61 -2.44
CA ILE A 58 -7.38 19.74 -1.93
C ILE A 58 -7.51 20.75 -3.07
N ILE A 59 -8.74 21.10 -3.43
CA ILE A 59 -9.04 22.12 -4.43
C ILE A 59 -9.65 23.32 -3.71
N ILE A 60 -8.93 24.45 -3.74
CA ILE A 60 -9.25 25.71 -3.07
C ILE A 60 -9.37 25.53 -1.55
N PHE A 61 -10.51 25.05 -1.04
CA PHE A 61 -10.76 24.72 0.38
C PHE A 61 -11.54 23.40 0.55
N ILE A 62 -11.90 22.76 -0.56
CA ILE A 62 -12.72 21.54 -0.56
C ILE A 62 -11.78 20.37 -0.75
N PRO A 63 -11.59 19.51 0.27
CA PRO A 63 -10.88 18.25 0.08
C PRO A 63 -11.71 17.36 -0.85
N THR A 64 -11.04 16.74 -1.82
CA THR A 64 -11.72 15.88 -2.81
C THR A 64 -12.06 14.50 -2.26
N SER A 65 -11.56 14.14 -1.08
CA SER A 65 -11.79 12.85 -0.44
C SER A 65 -12.33 13.01 0.98
N LEU A 66 -13.16 12.04 1.38
CA LEU A 66 -13.67 11.88 2.76
C LEU A 66 -12.56 11.60 3.78
N CYS A 67 -11.37 11.25 3.29
CA CYS A 67 -10.20 10.99 4.09
C CYS A 67 -9.82 12.24 4.93
N GLN A 68 -9.97 13.43 4.35
CA GLN A 68 -9.53 14.67 5.01
C GLN A 68 -10.57 15.30 5.94
N THR A 69 -11.82 14.82 5.96
CA THR A 69 -12.94 15.52 6.61
C THR A 69 -13.45 14.83 7.87
N ALA A 70 -14.29 13.81 7.74
CA ALA A 70 -15.04 13.22 8.86
C ALA A 70 -14.53 11.83 9.30
N PHE A 71 -13.60 11.23 8.54
CA PHE A 71 -13.10 9.86 8.78
C PHE A 71 -11.57 9.79 8.68
N ALA A 72 -10.87 10.73 9.33
CA ALA A 72 -9.41 10.80 9.31
C ALA A 72 -8.73 9.50 9.78
N ASP A 73 -9.37 8.77 10.70
CA ASP A 73 -8.87 7.50 11.24
C ASP A 73 -8.71 6.43 10.15
N ASN A 74 -9.56 6.46 9.12
CA ASN A 74 -9.48 5.54 7.99
C ASN A 74 -8.28 5.84 7.09
N CYS A 75 -7.78 7.08 7.05
CA CYS A 75 -6.66 7.42 6.18
C CYS A 75 -5.36 6.76 6.61
N LEU A 76 -5.07 6.85 7.91
CA LEU A 76 -3.87 6.25 8.47
C LEU A 76 -3.97 4.73 8.36
N LYS A 77 -5.13 4.15 8.69
CA LYS A 77 -5.37 2.71 8.53
C LYS A 77 -5.13 2.27 7.08
N GLU A 78 -5.67 2.99 6.09
CA GLU A 78 -5.48 2.68 4.67
C GLU A 78 -4.02 2.76 4.23
N ALA A 79 -3.27 3.76 4.70
CA ALA A 79 -1.84 3.87 4.42
C ALA A 79 -1.04 2.69 5.02
N ILE A 80 -1.40 2.26 6.24
CA ILE A 80 -0.82 1.06 6.86
C ILE A 80 -1.22 -0.21 6.10
N ASP A 81 -2.50 -0.36 5.75
CA ASP A 81 -3.02 -1.50 5.01
C ASP A 81 -2.32 -1.63 3.66
N LYS A 82 -2.17 -0.54 2.90
CA LYS A 82 -1.40 -0.51 1.65
C LYS A 82 0.06 -0.90 1.85
N ALA A 83 0.71 -0.41 2.91
CA ALA A 83 2.09 -0.77 3.22
C ALA A 83 2.22 -2.26 3.53
N ILE A 84 1.31 -2.84 4.31
CA ILE A 84 1.31 -4.28 4.62
C ILE A 84 1.00 -5.09 3.36
N GLU A 85 -0.03 -4.72 2.59
CA GLU A 85 -0.48 -5.47 1.41
C GLU A 85 0.46 -5.38 0.22
N SER A 86 1.40 -4.43 0.23
CA SER A 86 2.49 -4.37 -0.76
C SER A 86 3.35 -5.64 -0.78
N VAL A 87 3.38 -6.42 0.30
CA VAL A 87 4.15 -7.65 0.41
C VAL A 87 3.25 -8.85 0.71
N PRO A 88 3.31 -9.91 -0.09
CA PRO A 88 2.49 -11.08 0.12
C PRO A 88 2.84 -11.78 1.44
N GLY A 89 1.81 -12.15 2.20
CA GLY A 89 1.93 -12.77 3.53
C GLY A 89 2.38 -11.83 4.64
N ALA A 90 2.55 -10.53 4.39
CA ALA A 90 2.85 -9.58 5.45
C ALA A 90 1.63 -9.38 6.36
N VAL A 91 1.89 -9.39 7.67
CA VAL A 91 0.88 -9.24 8.72
C VAL A 91 1.14 -8.01 9.59
N ALA A 92 2.34 -7.46 9.57
CA ALA A 92 2.74 -6.30 10.37
C ALA A 92 3.87 -5.53 9.68
N LEU A 93 4.16 -4.34 10.21
CA LEU A 93 5.37 -3.58 9.94
C LEU A 93 6.18 -3.44 11.25
N VAL A 94 7.47 -3.69 11.17
CA VAL A 94 8.44 -3.47 12.24
C VAL A 94 9.19 -2.18 11.97
N ASP A 95 9.56 -1.46 13.03
CA ASP A 95 10.23 -0.15 12.95
C ASP A 95 9.45 0.85 12.05
N GLY A 96 8.12 0.83 12.22
CA GLY A 96 7.16 1.62 11.47
C GLY A 96 7.27 3.10 11.82
N VAL A 97 7.25 3.96 10.81
CA VAL A 97 7.31 5.42 10.95
C VAL A 97 6.15 6.01 10.19
N VAL A 98 5.38 6.87 10.86
CA VAL A 98 4.24 7.57 10.27
C VAL A 98 4.63 9.01 9.98
N TYR A 99 4.46 9.40 8.73
CA TYR A 99 4.63 10.77 8.27
C TYR A 99 3.27 11.35 7.88
N HIS A 100 3.07 12.63 8.19
CA HIS A 100 2.03 13.44 7.60
C HIS A 100 2.67 14.36 6.57
N LYS A 101 2.19 14.32 5.33
CA LYS A 101 2.71 15.12 4.22
C LYS A 101 1.60 15.99 3.70
N GLY A 102 1.84 17.30 3.65
CA GLY A 102 0.84 18.26 3.20
C GLY A 102 1.45 19.48 2.53
N TRP A 103 0.85 19.93 1.45
CA TRP A 103 1.10 21.24 0.85
C TRP A 103 -0.18 21.76 0.22
N TRP A 104 -0.43 23.05 0.34
CA TRP A 104 -1.70 23.63 -0.09
C TRP A 104 -1.54 25.10 -0.43
N PHE A 105 -1.99 25.47 -1.63
CA PHE A 105 -2.27 26.85 -1.99
C PHE A 105 -3.66 27.02 -2.66
N ILE A 106 -3.75 26.81 -3.99
CA ILE A 106 -5.03 26.75 -4.74
C ILE A 106 -5.36 25.31 -5.12
N PHE A 107 -4.31 24.55 -5.43
CA PHE A 107 -4.32 23.11 -5.54
C PHE A 107 -3.28 22.60 -4.54
N GLY A 108 -3.55 21.47 -3.93
CA GLY A 108 -2.68 20.90 -2.92
C GLY A 108 -2.93 19.42 -2.75
N GLN A 109 -2.05 18.79 -1.99
CA GLN A 109 -2.25 17.41 -1.56
C GLN A 109 -1.89 17.30 -0.08
N SER A 110 -2.61 16.45 0.62
CA SER A 110 -2.36 16.18 2.02
C SER A 110 -2.75 14.75 2.38
N GLY A 111 -1.97 14.11 3.26
CA GLY A 111 -2.23 12.73 3.67
C GLY A 111 -1.14 12.13 4.53
N PHE A 112 -1.23 10.82 4.69
CA PHE A 112 -0.33 10.04 5.53
C PHE A 112 0.55 9.12 4.68
N VAL A 113 1.80 8.97 5.08
CA VAL A 113 2.76 8.05 4.49
C VAL A 113 3.33 7.20 5.62
N VAL A 114 3.24 5.89 5.49
CA VAL A 114 3.72 4.93 6.49
C VAL A 114 4.85 4.13 5.87
N GLN A 115 5.98 4.06 6.58
CA GLN A 115 7.11 3.26 6.15
C GLN A 115 7.52 2.28 7.25
N GLY A 116 7.82 1.04 6.93
CA GLY A 116 8.31 0.06 7.91
C GLY A 116 8.85 -1.19 7.24
N THR A 117 9.49 -2.08 7.99
CA THR A 117 9.95 -3.37 7.47
C THR A 117 8.82 -4.39 7.61
N PRO A 118 8.38 -5.08 6.55
CA PRO A 118 7.26 -5.99 6.66
C PRO A 118 7.64 -7.22 7.48
N LEU A 119 6.70 -7.71 8.27
CA LEU A 119 6.79 -8.95 9.02
C LEU A 119 5.88 -9.97 8.34
N ILE A 120 6.45 -11.03 7.81
CA ILE A 120 5.83 -11.98 6.89
C ILE A 120 5.53 -13.28 7.63
N ASP A 121 4.28 -13.73 7.56
CA ASP A 121 3.92 -15.08 7.96
C ASP A 121 4.09 -16.01 6.75
N PRO A 122 5.06 -16.95 6.77
CA PRO A 122 5.28 -17.87 5.65
C PRO A 122 4.07 -18.75 5.35
N THR A 123 3.23 -19.03 6.36
CA THR A 123 1.99 -19.81 6.16
C THR A 123 0.97 -19.03 5.33
N LEU A 124 0.82 -17.73 5.59
CA LEU A 124 -0.07 -16.86 4.80
C LEU A 124 0.52 -16.54 3.43
N ALA A 125 1.83 -16.32 3.34
CA ALA A 125 2.54 -16.12 2.08
C ALA A 125 2.35 -17.31 1.13
N SER A 126 2.30 -18.53 1.66
CA SER A 126 2.05 -19.74 0.87
C SER A 126 0.60 -19.91 0.41
N SER A 127 -0.36 -19.32 1.15
CA SER A 127 -1.80 -19.39 0.86
C SER A 127 -2.29 -18.29 -0.10
N GLN A 128 -1.55 -17.18 -0.22
CA GLN A 128 -1.83 -16.22 -1.26
C GLN A 128 -1.50 -16.84 -2.60
N LEU A 129 -2.52 -16.93 -3.44
CA LEU A 129 -2.46 -17.47 -4.79
C LEU A 129 -1.18 -17.00 -5.48
N LYS A 130 -0.26 -17.94 -5.77
CA LYS A 130 1.00 -17.64 -6.48
C LYS A 130 0.74 -16.96 -7.84
N SER A 131 -0.49 -17.05 -8.35
CA SER A 131 -0.95 -16.39 -9.56
C SER A 131 -2.49 -16.30 -9.64
N ASN A 132 -2.99 -15.42 -10.52
CA ASN A 132 -4.41 -15.35 -10.91
C ASN A 132 -4.78 -16.38 -12.00
N TYR A 133 -3.89 -17.32 -12.33
CA TYR A 133 -4.09 -18.27 -13.43
C TYR A 133 -4.11 -19.70 -12.89
N ILE A 134 -5.15 -20.44 -13.25
CA ILE A 134 -5.33 -21.84 -12.87
C ILE A 134 -5.34 -22.73 -14.10
N VAL A 135 -4.69 -23.88 -13.96
CA VAL A 135 -4.80 -24.98 -14.93
C VAL A 135 -5.42 -26.16 -14.19
N SER A 136 -6.56 -26.61 -14.69
CA SER A 136 -7.27 -27.78 -14.19
C SER A 136 -7.18 -28.89 -15.22
N ASN A 137 -6.64 -30.04 -14.82
CA ASN A 137 -6.63 -31.25 -15.64
C ASN A 137 -7.89 -32.06 -15.33
N LEU A 138 -8.62 -32.45 -16.38
CA LEU A 138 -9.80 -33.29 -16.28
C LEU A 138 -9.46 -34.72 -16.72
N ASN A 139 -10.14 -35.72 -16.16
CA ASN A 139 -10.11 -37.08 -16.70
C ASN A 139 -11.08 -37.21 -17.89
N ASP A 140 -11.02 -38.35 -18.57
CA ASP A 140 -11.91 -38.68 -19.70
C ASP A 140 -13.40 -38.69 -19.32
N ASN A 141 -13.72 -38.76 -18.01
CA ASN A 141 -15.07 -38.71 -17.48
C ASN A 141 -15.55 -37.28 -17.15
N GLY A 142 -14.71 -36.26 -17.38
CA GLY A 142 -15.02 -34.86 -17.10
C GLY A 142 -14.87 -34.44 -15.64
N GLU A 143 -14.26 -35.27 -14.79
CA GLU A 143 -13.97 -34.93 -13.39
C GLU A 143 -12.58 -34.29 -13.27
N ILE A 144 -12.46 -33.33 -12.35
CA ILE A 144 -11.22 -32.60 -12.11
C ILE A 144 -10.24 -33.50 -11.36
N VAL A 145 -9.14 -33.88 -12.00
CA VAL A 145 -8.08 -34.73 -11.43
C VAL A 145 -7.07 -33.90 -10.65
N SER A 146 -6.75 -32.70 -11.11
CA SER A 146 -5.88 -31.77 -10.38
C SER A 146 -6.11 -30.33 -10.79
N THR A 147 -5.96 -29.40 -9.85
CA THR A 147 -5.97 -27.95 -10.08
C THR A 147 -4.67 -27.37 -9.56
N GLN A 148 -3.98 -26.62 -10.41
CA GLN A 148 -2.69 -26.01 -10.08
C GLN A 148 -2.71 -24.52 -10.41
N TYR A 149 -2.13 -23.70 -9.52
CA TYR A 149 -1.91 -22.29 -9.78
C TYR A 149 -0.59 -22.11 -10.53
N VAL A 150 -0.65 -21.54 -11.72
CA VAL A 150 0.49 -21.40 -12.65
C VAL A 150 0.79 -19.94 -12.93
N SER A 151 2.05 -19.59 -13.18
CA SER A 151 2.40 -18.21 -13.58
C SER A 151 1.69 -17.79 -14.88
N LYS A 152 1.60 -16.48 -15.15
CA LYS A 152 0.97 -15.98 -16.39
C LYS A 152 1.66 -16.53 -17.64
N GLU A 153 2.98 -16.60 -17.60
CA GLU A 153 3.82 -17.08 -18.71
C GLU A 153 3.58 -18.56 -18.99
N GLU A 154 3.44 -19.36 -17.92
CA GLU A 154 3.17 -20.80 -18.01
C GLU A 154 1.75 -21.09 -18.48
N TYR A 155 0.77 -20.30 -18.03
CA TYR A 155 -0.61 -20.36 -18.54
C TYR A 155 -0.69 -20.08 -20.04
N ILE A 156 0.00 -19.04 -20.53
CA ILE A 156 0.00 -18.70 -21.96
C ILE A 156 0.64 -19.82 -22.78
N LYS A 157 1.76 -20.39 -22.32
CA LYS A 157 2.40 -21.53 -23.00
C LYS A 157 1.47 -22.73 -23.12
N LEU A 158 0.83 -23.13 -22.02
CA LEU A 158 -0.10 -24.26 -22.01
C LEU A 158 -1.31 -24.01 -22.90
N LYS A 159 -1.86 -22.78 -22.87
CA LYS A 159 -2.95 -22.38 -23.77
C LYS A 159 -2.55 -22.49 -25.24
N ASP A 160 -1.37 -21.98 -25.60
CA ASP A 160 -0.89 -22.00 -26.98
C ASP A 160 -0.54 -23.43 -27.45
N GLU A 161 -0.10 -24.30 -26.54
CA GLU A 161 0.17 -25.71 -26.80
C GLU A 161 -1.13 -26.49 -27.07
N ILE A 162 -2.18 -26.25 -26.29
CA ILE A 162 -3.50 -26.86 -26.50
C ILE A 162 -4.10 -26.41 -27.84
N ILE A 163 -4.06 -25.11 -28.15
CA ILE A 163 -4.61 -24.55 -29.40
C ILE A 163 -3.87 -25.08 -30.64
N LYS A 164 -2.58 -25.44 -30.51
CA LYS A 164 -1.80 -26.05 -31.61
C LYS A 164 -2.00 -27.55 -31.76
N SER A 165 -2.61 -28.20 -30.75
CA SER A 165 -2.87 -29.64 -30.74
C SER A 165 -4.27 -30.02 -31.25
N GLU A 166 -5.15 -29.04 -31.47
CA GLU A 166 -6.39 -29.15 -32.27
C GLU A 166 -6.13 -28.87 -33.76
#